data_AF-A0A1Y2D835-F1
#
_entry.id   AF-A0A1Y2D835-F1
#
_cell.length_a   1.000
_cell.length_b   1.000
_cell.length_c   1.000
_cell.angle_alpha   90.00
_cell.angle_beta   90.00
_cell.angle_gamma   90.00
#
_symmetry.space_group_name_H-M   'P 1'
#
loop_
_entity.id
_entity.type
_entity.pdbx_description
1 polymer ?
#
loop_
_entity_poly.entity_id
_entity_poly.type
_entity_poly.pdbx_seq_one_letter_code
_entity_poly.pdbx_strand_id
1 'polypeptide(L)'
;MSLLGIPKLKRRLSINTLTETLDDQELQCRSLTRRLNKVEEQLKDVHAKVISKGKQYDDLEILIQEAGQIIEETRKKIEENYQMVIRAKADEDKLNANGGRDVVSLENKKLCDKIDNSMEELRKFRIEFHDNLKQIKTRLAKYEYYNEQRSSTNSEMSKEDFQNENYETAKVDI
;
A
#
# COMPACT_ATOMS: atom_id res chain seq x y z
N MET A 1 4.49 43.74 10.24
CA MET A 1 5.59 42.97 10.84
C MET A 1 5.39 41.51 10.46
N SER A 2 6.03 41.06 9.38
CA SER A 2 5.87 39.72 8.81
C SER A 2 6.62 38.68 9.64
N LEU A 3 5.89 37.72 10.20
CA LEU A 3 6.47 36.47 10.69
C LEU A 3 7.03 35.71 9.49
N LEU A 4 8.36 35.67 9.39
CA LEU A 4 9.10 34.85 8.44
C LEU A 4 8.75 33.38 8.68
N GLY A 5 8.01 32.81 7.75
CA GLY A 5 7.69 31.39 7.69
C GLY A 5 8.98 30.58 7.56
N ILE A 6 9.34 29.89 8.63
CA ILE A 6 10.39 28.86 8.59
C ILE A 6 9.88 27.77 7.64
N PRO A 7 10.58 27.48 6.52
CA PRO A 7 10.20 26.39 5.65
C PRO A 7 10.20 25.09 6.46
N LYS A 8 9.06 24.38 6.46
CA LYS A 8 8.92 23.05 7.07
C LYS A 8 10.12 22.21 6.67
N LEU A 9 10.90 21.74 7.65
CA LEU A 9 12.01 20.82 7.47
C LEU A 9 11.58 19.70 6.51
N LYS A 10 12.07 19.77 5.26
CA LYS A 10 12.02 18.63 4.33
C LYS A 10 12.61 17.45 5.10
N ARG A 11 11.86 16.34 5.16
CA ARG A 11 12.17 15.12 5.92
C ARG A 11 13.69 14.94 6.03
N ARG A 12 14.22 14.98 7.25
CA ARG A 12 15.63 14.66 7.51
C ARG A 12 15.90 13.29 6.90
N LEU A 13 16.71 13.26 5.84
CA LEU A 13 17.33 12.03 5.35
C LEU A 13 18.06 11.42 6.55
N SER A 14 17.74 10.17 6.91
CA SER A 14 18.50 9.48 7.96
C SER A 14 19.94 9.29 7.49
N ILE A 15 20.90 9.14 8.41
CA ILE A 15 22.31 8.87 8.08
C ILE A 15 22.44 7.69 7.11
N ASN A 16 21.58 6.66 7.25
CA ASN A 16 21.53 5.51 6.34
C ASN A 16 21.15 5.87 4.91
N THR A 17 20.45 6.97 4.68
CA THR A 17 20.10 7.44 3.32
C THR A 17 21.25 8.15 2.62
N LEU A 18 22.27 8.63 3.35
CA LEU A 18 23.44 9.31 2.78
C LEU A 18 24.54 8.33 2.36
N THR A 19 24.53 7.11 2.90
CA THR A 19 25.50 6.03 2.62
C THR A 19 24.85 4.80 1.98
N GLU A 20 23.64 4.95 1.43
CA GLU A 20 22.88 3.85 0.85
C GLU A 20 23.56 3.31 -0.42
N THR A 21 23.84 2.02 -0.45
CA THR A 21 24.45 1.32 -1.59
C THR A 21 23.39 0.69 -2.50
N LEU A 22 23.78 0.31 -3.73
CA LEU A 22 22.88 -0.44 -4.62
C LEU A 22 22.48 -1.80 -4.05
N ASP A 23 23.33 -2.43 -3.23
CA ASP A 23 22.99 -3.66 -2.49
C ASP A 23 21.89 -3.41 -1.46
N ASP A 24 21.99 -2.31 -0.71
CA ASP A 24 20.94 -1.91 0.24
C ASP A 24 19.61 -1.69 -0.48
N GLN A 25 19.64 -1.05 -1.64
CA GLN A 25 18.46 -0.79 -2.46
C GLN A 25 17.82 -2.07 -3.00
N GLU A 26 18.62 -3.06 -3.40
CA GLU A 26 18.10 -4.37 -3.79
C GLU A 26 17.39 -5.08 -2.62
N LEU A 27 18.01 -5.08 -1.44
CA LEU A 27 17.40 -5.65 -0.23
C LEU A 27 16.12 -4.92 0.15
N GLN A 28 16.07 -3.60 -0.03
CA GLN A 28 14.88 -2.81 0.20
C GLN A 28 13.75 -3.22 -0.75
N CYS A 29 13.99 -3.38 -2.05
CA CYS A 29 12.98 -3.87 -3.00
C CYS A 29 12.36 -5.20 -2.54
N ARG A 30 13.19 -6.17 -2.12
CA ARG A 30 12.71 -7.44 -1.57
C ARG A 30 11.86 -7.24 -0.32
N SER A 31 12.23 -6.31 0.55
CA SER A 31 11.47 -5.95 1.75
C SER A 31 10.11 -5.31 1.42
N LEU A 32 10.06 -4.41 0.42
CA LEU A 32 8.82 -3.81 -0.07
C LEU A 32 7.86 -4.88 -0.58
N THR A 33 8.35 -5.83 -1.38
CA THR A 33 7.54 -6.97 -1.88
C THR A 33 6.91 -7.77 -0.74
N ARG A 34 7.69 -8.12 0.29
CA ARG A 34 7.18 -8.86 1.46
C ARG A 34 6.08 -8.09 2.18
N ARG A 35 6.26 -6.77 2.35
CA ARG A 35 5.28 -5.90 3.01
C ARG A 35 3.99 -5.76 2.19
N LEU A 36 4.11 -5.69 0.86
CA LEU A 36 2.96 -5.64 -0.04
C LEU A 36 2.17 -6.97 0.02
N ASN A 37 2.86 -8.11 -0.08
CA ASN A 37 2.25 -9.43 0.02
C ASN A 37 1.44 -9.59 1.33
N LYS A 38 1.99 -9.14 2.46
CA LYS A 38 1.27 -9.19 3.75
C LYS A 38 -0.04 -8.42 3.72
N VAL A 39 -0.08 -7.25 3.06
CA VAL A 39 -1.31 -6.45 2.96
C VAL A 39 -2.28 -7.05 1.93
N GLU A 40 -1.77 -7.69 0.89
CA GLU A 40 -2.59 -8.44 -0.06
C GLU A 40 -3.26 -9.66 0.58
N GLU A 41 -2.56 -10.40 1.43
CA GLU A 41 -3.15 -11.48 2.22
C GLU A 41 -4.30 -10.97 3.09
N GLN A 42 -4.12 -9.83 3.76
CA GLN A 42 -5.20 -9.19 4.53
C GLN A 42 -6.40 -8.81 3.65
N LEU A 43 -6.15 -8.29 2.45
CA LEU A 43 -7.23 -7.97 1.50
C LEU A 43 -7.97 -9.25 1.06
N LYS A 44 -7.25 -10.33 0.78
CA LYS A 44 -7.84 -11.64 0.41
C LYS A 44 -8.70 -12.21 1.54
N ASP A 45 -8.23 -12.13 2.78
CA ASP A 45 -8.99 -12.58 3.95
C ASP A 45 -10.28 -11.78 4.13
N VAL A 46 -10.21 -10.45 3.96
CA VAL A 46 -11.40 -9.58 4.00
C VAL A 46 -12.35 -9.92 2.86
N HIS A 47 -11.84 -10.09 1.63
CA HIS A 47 -12.64 -10.44 0.46
C HIS A 47 -13.35 -11.79 0.62
N ALA A 48 -12.64 -12.82 1.12
CA ALA A 48 -13.23 -14.12 1.41
C ALA A 48 -14.35 -14.03 2.45
N LYS A 49 -14.18 -13.22 3.50
CA LYS A 49 -15.24 -12.95 4.49
C LYS A 49 -16.46 -12.29 3.84
N VAL A 50 -16.29 -11.39 2.88
CA VAL A 50 -17.39 -10.75 2.14
C VAL A 50 -18.23 -11.79 1.41
N ILE A 51 -17.55 -12.60 0.58
CA ILE A 51 -18.17 -13.66 -0.22
C ILE A 51 -18.92 -14.63 0.68
N SER A 52 -18.27 -15.09 1.77
CA SER A 52 -18.86 -16.07 2.69
C SER A 52 -20.13 -15.56 3.41
N LYS A 53 -20.25 -14.25 3.60
CA LYS A 53 -21.42 -13.64 4.26
C LYS A 53 -22.55 -13.34 3.27
N GLY A 54 -22.36 -13.55 1.96
CA GLY A 54 -23.33 -13.17 0.92
C GLY A 54 -23.61 -11.66 0.88
N LYS A 55 -22.75 -10.85 1.51
CA LYS A 55 -22.92 -9.41 1.67
C LYS A 55 -22.19 -8.68 0.54
N GLN A 56 -22.75 -8.75 -0.67
CA GLN A 56 -22.37 -7.80 -1.72
C GLN A 56 -23.02 -6.47 -1.39
N TYR A 57 -22.21 -5.57 -0.83
CA TYR A 57 -22.58 -4.18 -0.72
C TYR A 57 -21.73 -3.44 -1.74
N ASP A 58 -22.33 -3.01 -2.84
CA ASP A 58 -21.65 -2.41 -3.99
C ASP A 58 -20.60 -1.37 -3.55
N ASP A 59 -20.96 -0.48 -2.63
CA ASP A 59 -20.07 0.59 -2.12
C ASP A 59 -18.85 0.06 -1.32
N LEU A 60 -19.00 -1.05 -0.60
CA LEU A 60 -17.90 -1.65 0.17
C LEU A 60 -17.05 -2.58 -0.70
N GLU A 61 -17.64 -3.18 -1.74
CA GLU A 61 -16.91 -3.94 -2.75
C GLU A 61 -15.98 -3.03 -3.57
N ILE A 62 -16.42 -1.81 -3.88
CA ILE A 62 -15.57 -0.78 -4.50
C ILE A 62 -14.32 -0.52 -3.65
N LEU A 63 -14.41 -0.44 -2.32
CA LEU A 63 -13.24 -0.24 -1.45
C LEU A 63 -12.21 -1.38 -1.55
N ILE A 64 -12.68 -2.62 -1.71
CA ILE A 64 -11.83 -3.80 -1.89
C ILE A 64 -11.19 -3.77 -3.28
N GLN A 65 -11.96 -3.46 -4.31
CA GLN A 65 -11.46 -3.36 -5.69
C GLN A 65 -10.41 -2.24 -5.82
N GLU A 66 -10.66 -1.05 -5.27
CA GLU A 66 -9.69 0.05 -5.24
C GLU A 66 -8.41 -0.34 -4.48
N ALA A 67 -8.54 -1.03 -3.34
CA ALA A 67 -7.38 -1.54 -2.62
C ALA A 67 -6.58 -2.56 -3.45
N GLY A 68 -7.27 -3.43 -4.19
CA GLY A 68 -6.66 -4.39 -5.12
C GLY A 68 -5.91 -3.71 -6.26
N GLN A 69 -6.50 -2.68 -6.87
CA GLN A 69 -5.85 -1.88 -7.92
C GLN A 69 -4.56 -1.22 -7.42
N ILE A 70 -4.59 -0.61 -6.22
CA ILE A 70 -3.38 0.00 -5.63
C ILE A 70 -2.30 -1.06 -5.38
N ILE A 71 -2.67 -2.27 -4.99
CA ILE A 71 -1.71 -3.38 -4.81
C ILE A 71 -1.08 -3.76 -6.15
N GLU A 72 -1.88 -3.97 -7.19
CA GLU A 72 -1.42 -4.34 -8.54
C GLU A 72 -0.43 -3.29 -9.08
N GLU A 73 -0.81 -2.01 -9.02
CA GLU A 73 0.02 -0.89 -9.48
C GLU A 73 1.31 -0.78 -8.66
N THR A 74 1.21 -0.92 -7.34
CA THR A 74 2.38 -0.87 -6.45
C THR A 74 3.33 -2.04 -6.73
N ARG A 75 2.80 -3.24 -7.00
CA ARG A 75 3.60 -4.43 -7.36
C ARG A 75 4.40 -4.20 -8.63
N LYS A 76 3.75 -3.65 -9.67
CA LYS A 76 4.41 -3.32 -10.93
C LYS A 76 5.55 -2.32 -10.72
N LYS A 77 5.31 -1.26 -9.94
CA LYS A 77 6.34 -0.26 -9.62
C LYS A 77 7.50 -0.84 -8.81
N ILE A 78 7.26 -1.78 -7.89
CA ILE A 78 8.37 -2.48 -7.18
C ILE A 78 9.24 -3.22 -8.21
N GLU A 79 8.63 -3.96 -9.14
CA GLU A 79 9.36 -4.71 -10.14
C GLU A 79 10.16 -3.80 -11.07
N GLU A 80 9.55 -2.71 -11.57
CA GLU A 80 10.25 -1.71 -12.38
C GLU A 80 11.47 -1.12 -11.65
N ASN A 81 11.32 -0.78 -10.36
CA ASN A 81 12.42 -0.29 -9.54
C ASN A 81 13.48 -1.35 -9.28
N TYR A 82 13.10 -2.60 -9.07
CA TYR A 82 14.04 -3.71 -8.93
C TYR A 82 14.89 -3.90 -10.19
N GLN A 83 14.26 -3.85 -11.37
CA GLN A 83 14.99 -3.90 -12.64
C GLN A 83 15.91 -2.69 -12.84
N MET A 84 15.51 -1.50 -12.38
CA MET A 84 16.39 -0.32 -12.41
C MET A 84 17.63 -0.50 -11.52
N VAL A 85 17.48 -1.04 -10.32
CA VAL A 85 18.61 -1.34 -9.43
C VAL A 85 19.57 -2.36 -10.06
N ILE A 86 19.06 -3.41 -10.71
CA ILE A 86 19.89 -4.38 -11.42
C ILE A 86 20.70 -3.71 -12.55
N ARG A 87 20.06 -2.82 -13.33
CA ARG A 87 20.77 -2.07 -14.39
C ARG A 87 21.83 -1.13 -13.82
N ALA A 88 21.53 -0.45 -12.70
CA ALA A 88 22.47 0.43 -12.03
C ALA A 88 23.70 -0.34 -11.52
N LYS A 89 23.52 -1.56 -11.00
CA LYS A 89 24.64 -2.44 -10.63
C LYS A 89 25.52 -2.79 -11.81
N ALA A 90 24.91 -3.16 -12.95
CA ALA A 90 25.68 -3.43 -14.16
C ALA A 90 26.43 -2.19 -14.68
N ASP A 91 25.89 -0.99 -14.47
CA ASP A 91 26.57 0.27 -14.80
C ASP A 91 27.68 0.60 -13.78
N GLU A 92 27.54 0.22 -12.51
CA GLU A 92 28.60 0.32 -11.49
C GLU A 92 29.76 -0.63 -11.79
N ASP A 93 29.49 -1.86 -12.24
CA ASP A 93 30.52 -2.81 -12.66
C ASP A 93 31.32 -2.27 -13.86
N LYS A 94 30.65 -1.66 -14.84
CA LYS A 94 31.32 -0.99 -15.97
C LYS A 94 32.18 0.17 -15.51
N LEU A 95 31.67 0.98 -14.58
CA LEU A 95 32.40 2.11 -14.02
C LEU A 95 33.68 1.63 -13.31
N ASN A 96 33.59 0.55 -12.54
CA ASN A 96 34.74 -0.05 -11.87
C ASN A 96 35.77 -0.61 -12.87
N ALA A 97 35.30 -1.23 -13.97
CA ALA A 97 36.17 -1.68 -15.06
C ALA A 97 36.89 -0.52 -15.78
N ASN A 98 36.29 0.66 -15.83
CA ASN A 98 36.84 1.88 -16.44
C ASN A 98 37.83 2.66 -15.54
N GLY A 99 38.28 2.07 -14.43
CA GLY A 99 39.16 2.74 -13.47
C GLY A 99 38.43 3.50 -12.36
N GLY A 100 37.12 3.26 -12.19
CA GLY A 100 36.32 3.78 -11.08
C GLY A 100 35.68 5.15 -11.33
N ARG A 101 35.30 5.83 -10.25
CA ARG A 101 34.61 7.14 -10.26
C ARG A 101 35.49 8.32 -10.70
N ASP A 102 36.58 8.08 -11.42
CA ASP A 102 37.49 9.13 -11.81
C ASP A 102 36.81 10.05 -12.84
N VAL A 103 36.54 11.29 -12.43
CA VAL A 103 35.58 12.23 -13.06
C VAL A 103 36.12 12.87 -14.35
N VAL A 104 37.35 12.52 -14.74
CA VAL A 104 38.03 13.06 -15.93
C VAL A 104 37.44 12.46 -17.22
N SER A 105 36.89 11.24 -17.16
CA SER A 105 36.20 10.63 -18.29
C SER A 105 34.73 11.04 -18.33
N LEU A 106 34.31 11.64 -19.45
CA LEU A 106 32.91 11.98 -19.73
C LEU A 106 32.00 10.75 -19.66
N GLU A 107 32.52 9.57 -19.98
CA GLU A 107 31.79 8.31 -19.92
C GLU A 107 31.54 7.86 -18.48
N ASN A 108 32.55 7.96 -17.61
CA ASN A 108 32.41 7.64 -16.20
C ASN A 108 31.43 8.59 -15.50
N LYS A 109 31.45 9.88 -15.86
CA LYS A 109 30.46 10.85 -15.37
C LYS A 109 29.03 10.46 -15.76
N LYS A 110 28.79 10.08 -17.01
CA LYS A 110 27.47 9.63 -17.48
C LYS A 110 26.98 8.37 -16.75
N LEU A 111 27.88 7.45 -16.41
CA LEU A 111 27.53 6.26 -15.63
C LEU A 111 27.17 6.62 -14.19
N CYS A 112 27.96 7.48 -13.54
CA CYS A 112 27.62 8.00 -12.20
C CYS A 112 26.24 8.67 -12.18
N ASP A 113 25.97 9.58 -13.13
CA ASP A 113 24.68 10.29 -13.19
C ASP A 113 23.50 9.31 -13.36
N LYS A 114 23.67 8.23 -14.13
CA LYS A 114 22.64 7.19 -14.29
C LYS A 114 22.41 6.41 -13.01
N ILE A 115 23.48 5.98 -12.34
CA ILE A 115 23.42 5.24 -11.07
C ILE A 115 22.73 6.10 -10.01
N ASP A 116 23.15 7.37 -9.86
CA ASP A 116 22.58 8.32 -8.91
C ASP A 116 21.10 8.57 -9.19
N ASN A 117 20.71 8.72 -10.47
CA ASN A 117 19.31 8.88 -10.84
C ASN A 117 18.47 7.64 -10.51
N SER A 118 18.97 6.43 -10.79
CA SER A 118 18.29 5.18 -10.41
C SER A 118 18.13 5.05 -8.90
N MET A 119 19.16 5.43 -8.13
CA MET A 119 19.07 5.42 -6.67
C MET A 119 18.02 6.40 -6.15
N GLU A 120 17.92 7.58 -6.75
CA GLU A 120 16.97 8.60 -6.33
C GLU A 120 15.52 8.24 -6.70
N GLU A 121 15.30 7.62 -7.86
CA GLU A 121 13.96 7.12 -8.24
C GLU A 121 13.45 6.06 -7.26
N LEU A 122 14.30 5.13 -6.80
CA LEU A 122 13.89 4.18 -5.77
C LEU A 122 13.55 4.87 -4.44
N ARG A 123 14.29 5.90 -4.05
CA ARG A 123 14.00 6.67 -2.83
C ARG A 123 12.64 7.36 -2.91
N LYS A 124 12.32 7.98 -4.05
CA LYS A 124 10.99 8.57 -4.30
C LYS A 124 9.91 7.50 -4.24
N PHE A 125 10.13 6.37 -4.89
CA PHE A 125 9.17 5.26 -4.88
C PHE A 125 8.94 4.71 -3.47
N ARG A 126 9.97 4.61 -2.63
CA ARG A 126 9.80 4.17 -1.23
C ARG A 126 8.88 5.08 -0.44
N ILE A 127 8.96 6.39 -0.67
CA ILE A 127 8.05 7.35 -0.07
C ILE A 127 6.61 7.08 -0.54
N GLU A 128 6.43 6.96 -1.86
CA GLU A 128 5.12 6.67 -2.47
C GLU A 128 4.53 5.35 -1.94
N PHE A 129 5.36 4.31 -1.83
CA PHE A 129 4.99 3.00 -1.30
C PHE A 129 4.39 3.10 0.10
N HIS A 130 4.95 3.93 0.97
CA HIS A 130 4.41 4.15 2.31
C HIS A 130 3.02 4.79 2.27
N ASP A 131 2.79 5.72 1.35
CA ASP A 131 1.48 6.35 1.15
C ASP A 131 0.48 5.34 0.56
N ASN A 132 0.89 4.50 -0.39
CA ASN A 132 0.07 3.43 -0.97
C ASN A 132 -0.35 2.41 0.11
N LEU A 133 0.59 1.98 0.97
CA LEU A 133 0.27 1.11 2.11
C LEU A 133 -0.75 1.75 3.06
N LYS A 134 -0.61 3.06 3.33
CA LYS A 134 -1.56 3.78 4.18
C LYS A 134 -2.95 3.83 3.55
N GLN A 135 -3.01 4.07 2.24
CA GLN A 135 -4.25 4.09 1.48
C GLN A 135 -4.96 2.74 1.49
N ILE A 136 -4.24 1.63 1.25
CA ILE A 136 -4.81 0.28 1.29
C ILE A 136 -5.37 -0.01 2.69
N LYS A 137 -4.57 0.21 3.74
CA LYS A 137 -5.00 -0.01 5.13
C LYS A 137 -6.22 0.82 5.51
N THR A 138 -6.31 2.06 5.02
CA THR A 138 -7.46 2.93 5.29
C THR A 138 -8.73 2.38 4.64
N ARG A 139 -8.64 1.86 3.41
CA ARG A 139 -9.78 1.23 2.72
C ARG A 139 -10.23 -0.04 3.43
N LEU A 140 -9.29 -0.88 3.86
CA LEU A 140 -9.59 -2.06 4.66
C LEU A 140 -10.28 -1.70 5.98
N ALA A 141 -9.76 -0.71 6.73
CA ALA A 141 -10.36 -0.28 7.99
C ALA A 141 -11.77 0.32 7.80
N LYS A 142 -11.98 1.10 6.73
CA LYS A 142 -13.32 1.60 6.38
C LYS A 142 -14.28 0.45 6.09
N TYR A 143 -13.83 -0.54 5.33
CA TYR A 143 -14.62 -1.74 5.04
C TYR A 143 -15.05 -2.44 6.34
N GLU A 144 -14.09 -2.72 7.23
CA GLU A 144 -14.36 -3.40 8.51
C GLU A 144 -15.37 -2.62 9.36
N TYR A 145 -15.16 -1.31 9.53
CA TYR A 145 -16.04 -0.44 10.31
C TYR A 145 -17.49 -0.43 9.80
N TYR A 146 -17.71 -0.19 8.51
CA TYR A 146 -19.08 -0.13 7.96
C TYR A 146 -19.75 -1.50 7.91
N ASN A 147 -18.97 -2.58 7.73
CA ASN A 147 -19.48 -3.93 7.79
C ASN A 147 -19.93 -4.32 9.21
N GLU A 148 -19.19 -3.90 10.23
CA GLU A 148 -19.56 -4.09 11.64
C GLU A 148 -20.83 -3.30 11.98
N GLN A 149 -20.88 -2.01 11.64
CA GLN A 149 -22.06 -1.18 11.92
C GLN A 149 -23.34 -1.72 11.27
N ARG A 150 -23.31 -2.12 10.00
CA ARG A 150 -24.48 -2.75 9.34
C ARG A 150 -24.87 -4.09 9.95
N SER A 151 -23.91 -4.84 10.50
CA SER A 151 -24.20 -6.10 11.19
C SER A 151 -24.92 -5.85 12.52
N SER A 152 -24.58 -4.76 13.23
CA SER A 152 -25.28 -4.33 14.44
C SER A 152 -26.70 -3.83 14.15
N THR A 153 -26.89 -3.02 13.10
CA THR A 153 -28.23 -2.48 12.75
C THR A 153 -29.20 -3.59 12.28
N ASN A 154 -28.72 -4.57 11.50
CA ASN A 154 -29.54 -5.71 11.08
C ASN A 154 -29.89 -6.67 12.24
N SER A 155 -29.09 -6.68 13.31
CA SER A 155 -29.37 -7.47 14.52
C SER A 155 -30.41 -6.83 15.43
N GLU A 156 -30.65 -5.51 15.32
CA GLU A 156 -31.66 -4.80 16.12
C GLU A 156 -33.03 -4.81 15.45
N MET A 157 -33.08 -4.68 14.12
CA MET A 157 -34.34 -4.80 13.36
C MET A 157 -34.98 -6.20 13.40
N SER A 158 -34.22 -7.26 13.72
CA SER A 158 -34.75 -8.63 13.79
C SER A 158 -35.39 -8.98 15.15
N LYS A 159 -35.45 -8.04 16.11
CA LYS A 159 -36.06 -8.27 17.43
C LYS A 159 -37.43 -7.62 17.63
N GLU A 160 -37.93 -6.81 16.70
CA GLU A 160 -39.22 -6.11 16.85
C GLU A 160 -40.41 -6.80 16.17
N ASP A 161 -40.22 -7.82 15.33
CA ASP A 161 -41.30 -8.43 14.54
C ASP A 161 -41.86 -9.78 15.07
N PHE A 162 -41.64 -10.13 16.36
CA PHE A 162 -42.15 -11.41 16.92
C PHE A 162 -43.07 -11.30 18.14
N GLN A 163 -43.72 -10.15 18.35
CA GLN A 163 -44.76 -10.03 19.38
C GLN A 163 -45.99 -9.29 18.88
N ASN A 164 -46.71 -9.79 17.86
CA ASN A 164 -48.14 -9.47 17.76
C ASN A 164 -49.00 -10.35 16.85
N GLU A 165 -48.98 -11.69 16.99
CA GLU A 165 -50.10 -12.50 16.49
C GLU A 165 -50.41 -13.65 17.45
N ASN A 166 -51.16 -13.33 18.52
CA ASN A 166 -52.02 -14.30 19.20
C ASN A 166 -53.43 -13.71 19.17
N TYR A 167 -54.12 -13.86 18.04
CA TYR A 167 -55.56 -13.67 18.01
C TYR A 167 -56.21 -14.86 18.73
N GLU A 168 -56.88 -14.52 19.83
CA GLU A 168 -57.70 -15.40 20.66
C GLU A 168 -58.65 -16.23 19.79
N THR A 169 -58.44 -17.54 19.78
CA THR A 169 -59.47 -18.51 19.43
C THR A 169 -59.91 -19.21 20.71
N ALA A 170 -61.12 -18.90 21.16
CA ALA A 170 -62.14 -19.84 21.62
C ALA A 170 -63.08 -19.18 22.65
N LYS A 171 -64.37 -19.05 22.29
CA LYS A 171 -65.47 -19.88 22.82
C LYS A 171 -66.80 -19.22 22.49
N VAL A 172 -67.58 -19.85 21.62
CA VAL A 172 -69.04 -19.72 21.64
C VAL A 172 -69.59 -21.13 21.61
N ASP A 173 -70.16 -21.54 22.74
CA ASP A 173 -71.12 -22.64 22.85
C ASP A 173 -72.16 -22.20 23.90
N ILE A 174 -73.37 -21.88 23.42
CA ILE A 174 -74.72 -22.37 23.81
C ILE A 174 -75.71 -21.73 22.84
#